data_AF-A0A960XUI3-F1
#
_entry.id   AF-A0A960XUI3-F1
#
_cell.length_a   1.000
_cell.length_b   1.000
_cell.length_c   1.000
_cell.angle_alpha   90.00
_cell.angle_beta   90.00
_cell.angle_gamma   90.00
#
_symmetry.space_group_name_H-M   'P 1'
#
loop_
_entity.id
_entity.type
_entity.pdbx_description
1 polymer ?
#
loop_
_entity_poly.entity_id
_entity_poly.type
_entity_poly.pdbx_seq_one_letter_code
_entity_poly.pdbx_strand_id
1 'polypeptide(L)'
;EIGMPGRMIKVLTPLMGLKGRVTVVCENESLIQSGWPKPYHDFHKLTYDPLPLKERSVDVISAFPGLHHCPPDKLDAFVDSIYRTLREGGVFLLREHACSSELAQVVHSCFNAATGVSVEDEAAEVRNFKSLDEWKALLEAKGFRCVSEPLVREGDSSENALLKFVKDADRVEQKGAMRAQLESSRLSKYVRLAEATHLTNTEWYNVESSQNLGNYVFWDYPYLRDAAGMCSGYLKALNAARTVKPMRELASSEYNVASGTLMTMMGIEYIAKGILYTPLWLGAKVIGAIPGGRKDEVWSRPQRSYQQWLGRYGHRLESTVFYNHKEHGYLGFIKEYFQGLGAAWREARQHRGLLDLLFDRQTLANAITGMTVTGDMLARYAGAAPMNMLLGGEENGDDREIGLIVQGAFENIQGIEVLEDEGNPYIGLIAPRYKGLERVLTELTQQGVRIEEIAGQSEVQIDMVLNKEADDYSDVKLYERAYLPDPKKKIVALKVQVGELGPYLQSGKLHRLYDF
;
A
#
# COMPACT_ATOMS: atom_id res chain seq x y z
N GLU A 1 8.16 0.16 37.46
CA GLU A 1 8.27 -1.27 37.10
C GLU A 1 6.89 -1.80 36.73
N ILE A 2 6.75 -2.38 35.55
CA ILE A 2 5.51 -2.93 35.00
C ILE A 2 5.56 -4.46 35.09
N GLY A 3 4.45 -5.07 35.52
CA GLY A 3 4.22 -6.50 35.54
C GLY A 3 4.88 -7.27 36.69
N MET A 4 5.79 -6.65 37.44
CA MET A 4 6.40 -7.25 38.64
C MET A 4 6.12 -6.41 39.88
N PRO A 5 6.00 -7.02 41.07
CA PRO A 5 5.66 -6.30 42.30
C PRO A 5 6.86 -5.57 42.93
N GLY A 6 7.82 -5.09 42.15
CA GLY A 6 9.01 -4.38 42.65
C GLY A 6 10.25 -5.26 42.87
N ARG A 7 10.29 -6.45 42.25
CA ARG A 7 11.36 -7.44 42.45
C ARG A 7 12.71 -6.93 41.97
N MET A 8 12.73 -6.17 40.88
CA MET A 8 13.98 -5.75 40.24
C MET A 8 14.44 -4.38 40.73
N ILE A 9 13.60 -3.61 41.42
CA ILE A 9 13.93 -2.28 41.91
C ILE A 9 15.20 -2.30 42.79
N LYS A 10 15.30 -3.23 43.74
CA LYS A 10 16.47 -3.31 44.65
C LYS A 10 17.79 -3.59 43.91
N VAL A 11 17.72 -4.24 42.75
CA VAL A 11 18.87 -4.56 41.90
C VAL A 11 19.18 -3.39 40.97
N LEU A 12 18.16 -2.83 40.30
CA LEU A 12 18.32 -1.76 39.31
C LEU A 12 18.74 -0.44 39.95
N THR A 13 18.19 -0.09 41.12
CA THR A 13 18.46 1.18 41.79
C THR A 13 19.95 1.44 41.99
N PRO A 14 20.75 0.55 42.62
CA PRO A 14 22.19 0.78 42.76
C PRO A 14 22.94 0.70 41.43
N LEU A 15 22.57 -0.22 40.53
CA LEU A 15 23.26 -0.41 39.25
C LEU A 15 23.13 0.80 38.32
N MET A 16 21.96 1.45 38.32
CA MET A 16 21.67 2.59 37.46
C MET A 16 21.76 3.92 38.22
N GLY A 17 22.12 3.92 39.50
CA GLY A 17 22.17 5.11 40.34
C GLY A 17 20.82 5.82 40.48
N LEU A 18 19.71 5.08 40.45
CA LEU A 18 18.36 5.65 40.49
C LEU A 18 18.09 6.32 41.83
N LYS A 19 17.43 7.47 41.78
CA LYS A 19 16.99 8.23 42.97
C LYS A 19 15.56 8.71 42.75
N GLY A 20 14.83 8.88 43.85
CA GLY A 20 13.49 9.47 43.82
C GLY A 20 12.36 8.46 43.89
N ARG A 21 11.19 8.85 43.38
CA ARG A 21 9.96 8.05 43.47
C ARG A 21 10.03 6.84 42.57
N VAL A 22 9.48 5.74 43.06
CA VAL A 22 9.38 4.48 42.35
C VAL A 22 7.93 4.01 42.38
N THR A 23 7.41 3.72 41.20
CA THR A 23 6.03 3.25 41.01
C THR A 23 6.04 1.85 40.45
N VAL A 24 5.19 0.99 41.02
CA VAL A 24 4.92 -0.37 40.55
C VAL A 24 3.54 -0.42 39.90
N VAL A 25 3.47 -1.05 38.72
CA VAL A 25 2.22 -1.31 37.99
C VAL A 25 2.13 -2.80 37.73
N CYS A 26 1.40 -3.55 38.56
CA CYS A 26 1.26 -5.01 38.39
C CYS A 26 -0.13 -5.48 38.80
N GLU A 27 -0.50 -6.71 38.47
CA GLU A 27 -1.86 -7.23 38.69
C GLU A 27 -2.26 -7.24 40.16
N ASN A 28 -1.33 -7.66 41.02
CA ASN A 28 -1.53 -7.81 42.45
C ASN A 28 -0.32 -7.29 43.22
N GLU A 29 -0.56 -6.69 44.39
CA GLU A 29 0.52 -6.31 45.30
C GLU A 29 1.03 -7.54 46.06
N SER A 30 2.35 -7.72 46.18
CA SER A 30 2.94 -8.84 46.90
C SER A 30 4.10 -8.43 47.80
N LEU A 31 3.88 -8.46 49.12
CA LEU A 31 4.91 -8.19 50.12
C LEU A 31 6.03 -9.25 50.12
N ILE A 32 5.70 -10.50 49.81
CA ILE A 32 6.67 -11.59 49.79
C ILE A 32 7.65 -11.41 48.63
N GLN A 33 7.15 -11.06 47.44
CA GLN A 33 7.99 -10.90 46.25
C GLN A 33 8.75 -9.57 46.23
N SER A 34 8.17 -8.51 46.80
CA SER A 34 8.81 -7.18 46.90
C SER A 34 9.82 -7.07 48.06
N GLY A 35 9.61 -7.89 49.10
CA GLY A 35 10.35 -7.87 50.35
C GLY A 35 9.98 -6.68 51.25
N TRP A 36 10.45 -6.73 52.51
CA TRP A 36 10.23 -5.67 53.49
C TRP A 36 11.56 -4.95 53.85
N PRO A 37 11.57 -3.61 53.95
CA PRO A 37 10.50 -2.70 53.54
C PRO A 37 10.26 -2.74 52.02
N LYS A 38 9.06 -2.32 51.60
CA LYS A 38 8.68 -2.22 50.18
C LYS A 38 9.68 -1.32 49.44
N PRO A 39 10.15 -1.71 48.24
CA PRO A 39 11.11 -0.92 47.48
C PRO A 39 10.49 0.20 46.65
N TYR A 40 9.18 0.45 46.76
CA TYR A 40 8.45 1.43 45.96
C TYR A 40 7.54 2.30 46.82
N HIS A 41 7.12 3.42 46.24
CA HIS A 41 6.31 4.46 46.88
C HIS A 41 4.84 4.34 46.47
N ASP A 42 4.60 4.06 45.19
CA ASP A 42 3.27 4.04 44.58
C ASP A 42 2.99 2.68 43.95
N PHE A 43 1.73 2.26 44.00
CA PHE A 43 1.24 1.02 43.40
C PHE A 43 -0.01 1.32 42.55
N HIS A 44 -0.05 0.77 41.33
CA HIS A 44 -1.22 0.75 40.48
C HIS A 44 -1.49 -0.67 39.98
N LYS A 45 -2.77 -1.01 39.82
CA LYS A 45 -3.16 -2.26 39.19
C LYS A 45 -2.88 -2.21 37.69
N LEU A 46 -2.27 -3.27 37.14
CA LEU A 46 -2.08 -3.40 35.70
C LEU A 46 -3.38 -3.82 35.02
N THR A 47 -3.88 -3.00 34.11
CA THR A 47 -5.08 -3.26 33.28
C THR A 47 -4.80 -3.18 31.78
N TYR A 48 -3.54 -2.87 31.42
CA TYR A 48 -3.08 -2.47 30.09
C TYR A 48 -3.80 -1.26 29.48
N ASP A 49 -4.57 -0.52 30.28
CA ASP A 49 -5.02 0.81 29.90
C ASP A 49 -3.83 1.80 30.02
N PRO A 50 -3.90 2.98 29.36
CA PRO A 50 -2.82 3.94 29.41
C PRO A 50 -2.36 4.26 30.84
N LEU A 51 -1.04 4.24 31.08
CA LEU A 51 -0.47 4.40 32.41
C LEU A 51 -1.01 5.65 33.12
N PRO A 52 -1.42 5.54 34.40
CA PRO A 52 -1.96 6.65 35.19
C PRO A 52 -0.85 7.56 35.74
N LEU A 53 0.16 7.83 34.91
CA LEU A 53 1.35 8.61 35.25
C LEU A 53 1.40 9.88 34.43
N LYS A 54 1.96 10.94 35.01
CA LYS A 54 2.11 12.22 34.32
C LYS A 54 3.04 12.06 33.10
N GLU A 55 2.79 12.85 32.07
CA GLU A 55 3.70 12.94 30.93
C GLU A 55 5.07 13.45 31.37
N ARG A 56 6.13 12.96 30.70
CA ARG A 56 7.53 13.40 30.90
C ARG A 56 7.94 13.41 32.38
N SER A 57 7.50 12.41 33.14
CA SER A 57 7.69 12.37 34.60
C SER A 57 8.63 11.25 35.06
N VAL A 58 8.95 10.29 34.19
CA VAL A 58 9.73 9.10 34.54
C VAL A 58 11.02 9.03 33.73
N ASP A 59 12.12 8.67 34.39
CA ASP A 59 13.44 8.50 33.75
C ASP A 59 13.66 7.07 33.24
N VAL A 60 13.10 6.06 33.92
CA VAL A 60 13.25 4.64 33.57
C VAL A 60 11.93 3.89 33.77
N ILE A 61 11.48 3.18 32.73
CA ILE A 61 10.40 2.20 32.80
C ILE A 61 10.98 0.82 32.49
N SER A 62 10.54 -0.20 33.23
CA SER A 62 10.87 -1.61 32.98
C SER A 62 9.60 -2.44 32.81
N ALA A 63 9.59 -3.35 31.84
CA ALA A 63 8.55 -4.34 31.60
C ALA A 63 9.20 -5.72 31.41
N PHE A 64 9.48 -6.40 32.53
CA PHE A 64 10.24 -7.65 32.51
C PHE A 64 9.42 -8.93 32.26
N PRO A 65 8.12 -8.98 32.56
CA PRO A 65 7.28 -10.07 32.07
C PRO A 65 7.01 -9.99 30.56
N GLY A 66 7.40 -8.89 29.90
CA GLY A 66 7.11 -8.65 28.49
C GLY A 66 5.80 -7.93 28.23
N LEU A 67 5.67 -7.42 27.02
CA LEU A 67 4.44 -6.85 26.46
C LEU A 67 3.60 -7.91 25.74
N HIS A 68 4.09 -9.12 25.52
CA HIS A 68 3.30 -10.22 24.96
C HIS A 68 2.07 -10.60 25.80
N HIS A 69 2.00 -10.22 27.07
CA HIS A 69 0.79 -10.36 27.89
C HIS A 69 -0.25 -9.23 27.67
N CYS A 70 0.09 -8.20 26.89
CA CYS A 70 -0.81 -7.10 26.57
C CYS A 70 -1.81 -7.52 25.47
N PRO A 71 -3.13 -7.34 25.68
CA PRO A 71 -4.13 -7.58 24.65
C PRO A 71 -3.82 -6.79 23.36
N PRO A 72 -3.90 -7.41 22.17
CA PRO A 72 -3.55 -6.74 20.91
C PRO A 72 -4.30 -5.42 20.67
N ASP A 73 -5.56 -5.34 21.09
CA ASP A 73 -6.43 -4.16 20.98
C ASP A 73 -6.03 -3.02 21.93
N LYS A 74 -5.25 -3.30 22.97
CA LYS A 74 -4.77 -2.31 23.95
C LYS A 74 -3.31 -1.91 23.76
N LEU A 75 -2.53 -2.73 23.06
CA LEU A 75 -1.08 -2.59 22.96
C LEU A 75 -0.65 -1.21 22.48
N ASP A 76 -1.29 -0.67 21.44
CA ASP A 76 -0.93 0.61 20.84
C ASP A 76 -1.04 1.77 21.84
N ALA A 77 -2.21 1.93 22.46
CA ALA A 77 -2.46 2.97 23.45
C ALA A 77 -1.62 2.77 24.73
N PHE A 78 -1.34 1.53 25.10
CA PHE A 78 -0.48 1.22 26.24
C PHE A 78 0.97 1.65 25.99
N VAL A 79 1.53 1.30 24.83
CA VAL A 79 2.89 1.70 24.43
C VAL A 79 2.99 3.22 24.28
N ASP A 80 2.00 3.89 23.70
CA ASP A 80 1.93 5.35 23.65
C ASP A 80 2.01 5.97 25.05
N SER A 81 1.35 5.33 26.02
CA SER A 81 1.40 5.78 27.40
C SER A 81 2.78 5.59 28.04
N ILE A 82 3.51 4.54 27.71
CA ILE A 82 4.91 4.34 28.14
C ILE A 82 5.77 5.47 27.56
N TYR A 83 5.64 5.73 26.25
CA TYR A 83 6.40 6.76 25.56
C TYR A 83 6.13 8.16 26.12
N ARG A 84 4.87 8.57 26.29
CA ARG A 84 4.55 9.91 26.81
C ARG A 84 5.01 10.09 28.26
N THR A 85 4.97 9.04 29.09
CA THR A 85 5.36 9.11 30.51
C THR A 85 6.87 9.27 30.67
N LEU A 86 7.66 8.68 29.78
CA LEU A 86 9.11 8.88 29.77
C LEU A 86 9.50 10.32 29.45
N ARG A 87 10.52 10.81 30.16
CA ARG A 87 11.25 12.03 29.79
C ARG A 87 12.08 11.82 28.54
N GLU A 88 12.55 12.92 27.98
CA GLU A 88 13.50 12.87 26.87
C GLU A 88 14.79 12.17 27.26
N GLY A 89 15.29 11.30 26.38
CA GLY A 89 16.39 10.39 26.70
C GLY A 89 16.07 9.32 27.76
N GLY A 90 14.82 9.24 28.22
CA GLY A 90 14.35 8.25 29.19
C GLY A 90 14.48 6.82 28.66
N VAL A 91 14.69 5.87 29.56
CA VAL A 91 14.99 4.47 29.20
C VAL A 91 13.76 3.59 29.36
N PHE A 92 13.47 2.78 28.34
CA PHE A 92 12.52 1.67 28.44
C PHE A 92 13.28 0.34 28.34
N LEU A 93 13.20 -0.47 29.41
CA LEU A 93 13.76 -1.82 29.45
C LEU A 93 12.65 -2.83 29.20
N LEU A 94 12.77 -3.58 28.10
CA LEU A 94 11.81 -4.60 27.70
C LEU A 94 12.48 -5.97 27.74
N ARG A 95 11.84 -6.95 28.37
CA ARG A 95 12.24 -8.35 28.24
C ARG A 95 11.20 -9.10 27.45
N GLU A 96 11.63 -9.81 26.41
CA GLU A 96 10.77 -10.59 25.52
C GLU A 96 11.40 -11.92 25.14
N HIS A 97 10.59 -12.85 24.62
CA HIS A 97 11.10 -14.12 24.10
C HIS A 97 11.65 -13.92 22.68
N ALA A 98 12.89 -14.37 22.45
CA ALA A 98 13.49 -14.36 21.11
C ALA A 98 13.27 -15.67 20.33
N CYS A 99 12.84 -16.73 21.03
CA CYS A 99 12.55 -18.02 20.43
C CYS A 99 11.26 -18.01 19.59
N SER A 100 11.00 -19.11 18.87
CA SER A 100 9.75 -19.30 18.11
C SER A 100 8.52 -19.19 19.01
N SER A 101 7.42 -18.67 18.47
CA SER A 101 6.17 -18.48 19.22
C SER A 101 5.61 -19.79 19.80
N GLU A 102 5.82 -20.91 19.12
CA GLU A 102 5.43 -22.25 19.58
C GLU A 102 6.20 -22.67 20.83
N LEU A 103 7.51 -22.42 20.87
CA LEU A 103 8.34 -22.72 22.03
C LEU A 103 7.97 -21.81 23.21
N ALA A 104 7.75 -20.52 22.98
CA ALA A 104 7.32 -19.58 24.01
C ALA A 104 5.98 -20.01 24.64
N GLN A 105 5.00 -20.46 23.82
CA GLN A 105 3.74 -21.01 24.32
C GLN A 105 3.95 -22.24 25.23
N VAL A 106 4.80 -23.19 24.81
CA VAL A 106 5.10 -24.38 25.62
C VAL A 106 5.75 -23.99 26.95
N VAL A 107 6.69 -23.04 26.93
CA VAL A 107 7.35 -22.55 28.15
C VAL A 107 6.34 -21.96 29.13
N HIS A 108 5.37 -21.17 28.64
CA HIS A 108 4.30 -20.63 29.48
C HIS A 108 3.41 -21.74 30.04
N SER A 109 2.98 -22.69 29.21
CA SER A 109 2.17 -23.83 29.67
C SER A 109 2.89 -24.68 30.73
N CYS A 110 4.19 -24.92 30.56
CA CYS A 110 4.99 -25.61 31.57
C CYS A 110 5.11 -24.80 32.87
N PHE A 111 5.30 -23.49 32.79
CA PHE A 111 5.37 -22.60 33.95
C PHE A 111 4.03 -22.55 34.71
N ASN A 112 2.92 -22.41 33.99
CA ASN A 112 1.58 -22.35 34.56
C ASN A 112 1.19 -23.67 35.22
N ALA A 113 1.49 -24.81 34.57
CA ALA A 113 1.31 -26.13 35.17
C ALA A 113 2.16 -26.29 36.45
N ALA A 114 3.42 -25.84 36.44
CA ALA A 114 4.31 -25.92 37.58
C ALA A 114 3.91 -24.99 38.75
N THR A 115 3.20 -23.91 38.46
CA THR A 115 2.73 -22.93 39.46
C THR A 115 1.28 -23.14 39.89
N GLY A 116 0.60 -24.15 39.33
CA GLY A 116 -0.74 -24.53 39.72
C GLY A 116 -1.85 -23.62 39.17
N VAL A 117 -1.58 -22.94 38.05
CA VAL A 117 -2.61 -22.20 37.31
C VAL A 117 -3.68 -23.17 36.81
N SER A 118 -4.95 -22.78 36.89
CA SER A 118 -6.06 -23.62 36.43
C SER A 118 -6.04 -23.77 34.91
N VAL A 119 -6.65 -24.83 34.38
CA VAL A 119 -6.74 -25.05 32.92
C VAL A 119 -7.57 -23.94 32.28
N GLU A 120 -8.57 -23.45 32.98
CA GLU A 120 -9.43 -22.35 32.55
C GLU A 120 -8.64 -21.04 32.42
N ASP A 121 -7.81 -20.71 33.41
CA ASP A 121 -6.98 -19.50 33.40
C ASP A 121 -5.84 -19.60 32.37
N GLU A 122 -5.22 -20.78 32.23
CA GLU A 122 -4.23 -21.09 31.18
C GLU A 122 -4.80 -20.84 29.78
N ALA A 123 -6.01 -21.35 29.52
CA ALA A 123 -6.68 -21.19 28.23
C ALA A 123 -7.12 -19.73 27.96
N ALA A 124 -7.32 -18.94 29.01
CA ALA A 124 -7.68 -17.53 28.92
C ALA A 124 -6.47 -16.58 28.88
N GLU A 125 -5.25 -17.09 29.03
CA GLU A 125 -4.03 -16.27 29.06
C GLU A 125 -3.80 -15.57 27.70
N VAL A 126 -3.56 -14.26 27.75
CA VAL A 126 -3.15 -13.50 26.56
C VAL A 126 -1.68 -13.77 26.26
N ARG A 127 -1.42 -14.27 25.04
CA ARG A 127 -0.08 -14.64 24.53
C ARG A 127 0.18 -14.03 23.14
N ASN A 128 0.44 -12.73 23.10
CA ASN A 128 0.75 -11.95 21.91
C ASN A 128 2.26 -11.98 21.60
N PHE A 129 2.80 -13.18 21.40
CA PHE A 129 4.22 -13.33 21.06
C PHE A 129 4.53 -12.74 19.68
N LYS A 130 5.64 -12.02 19.59
CA LYS A 130 6.20 -11.44 18.36
C LYS A 130 7.70 -11.67 18.36
N SER A 131 8.31 -11.71 17.18
CA SER A 131 9.77 -11.69 17.08
C SER A 131 10.35 -10.40 17.68
N LEU A 132 11.64 -10.43 18.05
CA LEU A 132 12.30 -9.24 18.58
C LEU A 132 12.31 -8.08 17.56
N ASP A 133 12.41 -8.39 16.27
CA ASP A 133 12.46 -7.36 15.24
C ASP A 133 11.08 -6.70 15.04
N GLU A 134 9.98 -7.46 15.14
CA GLU A 134 8.64 -6.88 15.21
C GLU A 134 8.46 -5.98 16.45
N TRP A 135 8.95 -6.39 17.62
CA TRP A 135 8.90 -5.56 18.83
C TRP A 135 9.71 -4.27 18.68
N LYS A 136 10.92 -4.34 18.10
CA LYS A 136 11.75 -3.17 17.81
C LYS A 136 11.03 -2.24 16.86
N ALA A 137 10.51 -2.75 15.74
CA ALA A 137 9.79 -1.95 14.75
C ALA A 137 8.57 -1.24 15.36
N LEU A 138 7.78 -1.96 16.18
CA LEU A 138 6.63 -1.40 16.88
C LEU A 138 7.03 -0.25 17.80
N LEU A 139 8.07 -0.44 18.62
CA LEU A 139 8.53 0.60 19.54
C LEU A 139 9.19 1.78 18.80
N GLU A 140 9.95 1.51 17.73
CA GLU A 140 10.57 2.54 16.90
C GLU A 140 9.54 3.44 16.22
N ALA A 141 8.44 2.86 15.75
CA ALA A 141 7.31 3.62 15.20
C ALA A 141 6.69 4.60 16.22
N LYS A 142 6.85 4.32 17.53
CA LYS A 142 6.39 5.18 18.63
C LYS A 142 7.43 6.19 19.11
N GLY A 143 8.60 6.26 18.47
CA GLY A 143 9.67 7.20 18.82
C GLY A 143 10.70 6.65 19.80
N PHE A 144 10.66 5.34 20.10
CA PHE A 144 11.78 4.71 20.78
C PHE A 144 12.94 4.45 19.81
N ARG A 145 14.16 4.36 20.34
CA ARG A 145 15.32 3.85 19.62
C ARG A 145 15.91 2.69 20.38
N CYS A 146 16.06 1.53 19.73
CA CYS A 146 16.77 0.41 20.33
C CYS A 146 18.27 0.75 20.37
N VAL A 147 18.89 0.66 21.54
CA VAL A 147 20.30 1.03 21.75
C VAL A 147 21.15 -0.12 22.27
N SER A 148 20.63 -1.34 22.25
CA SER A 148 21.33 -2.54 22.67
C SER A 148 21.02 -3.70 21.76
N GLU A 149 22.02 -4.55 21.54
CA GLU A 149 21.76 -5.91 21.08
C GLU A 149 20.93 -6.69 22.10
N PRO A 150 20.15 -7.70 21.68
CA PRO A 150 19.44 -8.60 22.58
C PRO A 150 20.40 -9.24 23.58
N LEU A 151 20.21 -8.99 24.87
CA LEU A 151 20.97 -9.67 25.92
C LEU A 151 20.22 -10.93 26.32
N VAL A 152 20.72 -12.08 25.86
CA VAL A 152 20.19 -13.40 26.20
C VAL A 152 21.15 -14.10 27.16
N ARG A 153 20.60 -14.80 28.16
CA ARG A 153 21.42 -15.59 29.08
C ARG A 153 21.88 -16.88 28.40
N GLU A 154 23.18 -17.16 28.48
CA GLU A 154 23.73 -18.42 27.97
C GLU A 154 23.00 -19.63 28.58
N GLY A 155 22.53 -20.53 27.71
CA GLY A 155 21.79 -21.74 28.09
C GLY A 155 20.30 -21.53 28.38
N ASP A 156 19.74 -20.33 28.22
CA ASP A 156 18.29 -20.11 28.29
C ASP A 156 17.61 -20.55 26.99
N SER A 157 16.96 -21.71 26.99
CA SER A 157 16.25 -22.26 25.83
C SER A 157 15.02 -21.45 25.41
N SER A 158 14.49 -20.59 26.28
CA SER A 158 13.40 -19.67 25.92
C SER A 158 13.91 -18.36 25.32
N GLU A 159 15.24 -18.16 25.33
CA GLU A 159 15.91 -16.98 24.82
C GLU A 159 15.26 -15.68 25.31
N ASN A 160 15.06 -15.55 26.64
CA ASN A 160 14.55 -14.30 27.21
C ASN A 160 15.56 -13.17 26.97
N ALA A 161 15.31 -12.39 25.93
CA ALA A 161 16.14 -11.27 25.55
C ALA A 161 15.74 -10.03 26.34
N LEU A 162 16.74 -9.38 26.93
CA LEU A 162 16.60 -8.02 27.45
C LEU A 162 17.02 -7.01 26.38
N LEU A 163 16.14 -6.06 26.09
CA LEU A 163 16.34 -4.96 25.16
C LEU A 163 16.29 -3.63 25.92
N LYS A 164 17.14 -2.69 25.50
CA LYS A 164 17.16 -1.31 25.99
C LYS A 164 16.72 -0.38 24.87
N PHE A 165 15.67 0.36 25.14
CA PHE A 165 15.18 1.44 24.31
C PHE A 165 15.41 2.78 25.00
N VAL A 166 15.63 3.82 24.20
CA VAL A 166 15.71 5.21 24.66
C VAL A 166 14.61 5.98 23.94
N LYS A 167 13.91 6.84 24.67
CA LYS A 167 13.00 7.82 24.07
C LYS A 167 13.82 8.85 23.30
N ASP A 168 13.48 9.03 22.04
CA ASP A 168 14.16 9.90 21.09
C ASP A 168 13.12 10.84 20.46
N ALA A 169 12.61 11.81 21.25
CA ALA A 169 11.63 12.76 20.74
C ALA A 169 12.22 13.75 19.76
N ASP A 170 13.53 13.99 19.79
CA ASP A 170 14.23 14.76 18.75
C ASP A 170 13.91 14.13 17.38
N ARG A 171 13.91 12.80 17.26
CA ARG A 171 13.58 12.11 16.02
C ARG A 171 12.13 12.31 15.57
N VAL A 172 11.16 12.30 16.49
CA VAL A 172 9.74 12.55 16.17
C VAL A 172 9.53 14.01 15.77
N GLU A 173 10.16 14.95 16.47
CA GLU A 173 10.10 16.38 16.18
C GLU A 173 10.77 16.70 14.85
N GLN A 174 11.95 16.12 14.57
CA GLN A 174 12.69 16.25 13.32
C GLN A 174 11.90 15.69 12.12
N LYS A 175 11.28 14.50 12.27
CA LYS A 175 10.39 13.93 11.24
C LYS A 175 9.17 14.82 11.01
N GLY A 176 8.58 15.34 12.08
CA GLY A 176 7.45 16.28 12.03
C GLY A 176 7.82 17.62 11.39
N ALA A 177 9.01 18.14 11.65
CA ALA A 177 9.54 19.35 11.03
C ALA A 177 9.74 19.15 9.53
N MET A 178 10.31 18.00 9.13
CA MET A 178 10.46 17.67 7.71
C MET A 178 9.10 17.50 7.01
N ARG A 179 8.13 16.88 7.68
CA ARG A 179 6.74 16.82 7.20
C ARG A 179 6.16 18.22 6.99
N ALA A 180 6.32 19.13 7.96
CA ALA A 180 5.84 20.51 7.83
C ALA A 180 6.55 21.28 6.70
N GLN A 181 7.82 20.98 6.44
CA GLN A 181 8.57 21.53 5.29
C GLN A 181 8.02 21.02 3.96
N LEU A 182 7.68 19.73 3.85
CA LEU A 182 7.01 19.17 2.69
C LEU A 182 5.60 19.76 2.48
N GLU A 183 4.82 19.93 3.55
CA GLU A 183 3.48 20.55 3.50
C GLU A 183 3.52 22.03 3.11
N SER A 184 4.60 22.75 3.46
CA SER A 184 4.80 24.15 3.07
C SER A 184 5.53 24.33 1.74
N SER A 185 5.95 23.22 1.11
CA SER A 185 6.53 23.23 -0.23
C SER A 185 5.45 23.45 -1.31
N ARG A 186 5.84 23.28 -2.58
CA ARG A 186 4.89 23.34 -3.70
C ARG A 186 3.88 22.19 -3.73
N LEU A 187 4.06 21.15 -2.90
CA LEU A 187 3.08 20.09 -2.70
C LEU A 187 1.95 20.62 -1.82
N SER A 188 0.96 21.27 -2.44
CA SER A 188 -0.16 21.90 -1.70
C SER A 188 -0.98 20.90 -0.87
N LYS A 189 -0.86 19.59 -1.19
CA LYS A 189 -1.45 18.46 -0.46
C LYS A 189 -0.42 17.33 -0.26
N TYR A 190 0.60 17.54 0.57
CA TYR A 190 1.56 16.46 0.93
C TYR A 190 0.85 15.22 1.50
N VAL A 191 -0.13 15.40 2.39
CA VAL A 191 -0.83 14.28 3.04
C VAL A 191 -1.97 13.78 2.16
N ARG A 192 -1.85 12.56 1.63
CA ARG A 192 -2.98 11.91 0.96
C ARG A 192 -3.95 11.33 1.98
N LEU A 193 -5.24 11.32 1.65
CA LEU A 193 -6.26 10.63 2.41
C LEU A 193 -6.11 9.11 2.28
N ALA A 194 -6.21 8.38 3.40
CA ALA A 194 -5.99 6.93 3.42
C ALA A 194 -6.94 6.14 2.50
N GLU A 195 -8.19 6.59 2.31
CA GLU A 195 -9.13 5.92 1.41
C GLU A 195 -8.72 5.98 -0.07
N ALA A 196 -7.96 7.01 -0.43
CA ALA A 196 -7.56 7.26 -1.81
C ALA A 196 -6.58 6.18 -2.30
N THR A 197 -5.70 5.70 -1.40
CA THR A 197 -4.84 4.52 -1.60
C THR A 197 -5.59 3.31 -2.13
N HIS A 198 -6.77 3.05 -1.57
CA HIS A 198 -7.56 1.87 -1.94
C HIS A 198 -8.32 2.11 -3.23
N LEU A 199 -8.90 3.29 -3.40
CA LEU A 199 -9.81 3.60 -4.49
C LEU A 199 -9.09 3.81 -5.84
N THR A 200 -7.84 4.29 -5.84
CA THR A 200 -7.01 4.41 -7.06
C THR A 200 -6.77 3.09 -7.79
N ASN A 201 -7.05 1.93 -7.15
CA ASN A 201 -7.09 0.62 -7.83
C ASN A 201 -7.87 0.64 -9.14
N THR A 202 -8.99 1.36 -9.20
CA THR A 202 -9.83 1.39 -10.40
C THR A 202 -9.15 2.12 -11.56
N GLU A 203 -8.43 3.20 -11.26
CA GLU A 203 -7.66 3.95 -12.26
C GLU A 203 -6.51 3.11 -12.82
N TRP A 204 -5.82 2.42 -11.93
CA TRP A 204 -4.76 1.48 -12.28
C TRP A 204 -5.25 0.25 -13.04
N TYR A 205 -6.46 -0.20 -12.78
CA TYR A 205 -7.12 -1.20 -13.59
C TYR A 205 -7.37 -0.69 -15.03
N ASN A 206 -7.77 0.58 -15.20
CA ASN A 206 -7.91 1.20 -16.53
C ASN A 206 -6.57 1.28 -17.29
N VAL A 207 -5.46 1.57 -16.59
CA VAL A 207 -4.11 1.50 -17.18
C VAL A 207 -3.88 0.11 -17.78
N GLU A 208 -4.07 -0.94 -16.97
CA GLU A 208 -3.82 -2.31 -17.38
C GLU A 208 -4.74 -2.77 -18.49
N SER A 209 -6.04 -2.53 -18.37
CA SER A 209 -7.01 -2.92 -19.40
C SER A 209 -6.70 -2.23 -20.72
N SER A 210 -6.30 -0.95 -20.69
CA SER A 210 -5.92 -0.21 -21.90
C SER A 210 -4.64 -0.75 -22.54
N GLN A 211 -3.61 -1.04 -21.74
CA GLN A 211 -2.36 -1.64 -22.20
C GLN A 211 -2.59 -3.05 -22.75
N ASN A 212 -3.34 -3.88 -22.02
CA ASN A 212 -3.70 -5.22 -22.42
C ASN A 212 -4.48 -5.18 -23.73
N LEU A 213 -5.52 -4.36 -23.83
CA LEU A 213 -6.30 -4.22 -25.06
C LEU A 213 -5.45 -3.81 -26.27
N GLY A 214 -4.40 -3.02 -26.05
CA GLY A 214 -3.40 -2.69 -27.08
C GLY A 214 -2.65 -3.91 -27.65
N ASN A 215 -2.57 -5.01 -26.90
CA ASN A 215 -1.88 -6.26 -27.29
C ASN A 215 -2.79 -7.30 -27.96
N TYR A 216 -4.12 -7.13 -27.93
CA TYR A 216 -5.06 -8.07 -28.54
C TYR A 216 -5.60 -7.53 -29.86
N VAL A 217 -5.88 -8.44 -30.79
CA VAL A 217 -6.82 -8.13 -31.88
C VAL A 217 -8.17 -7.80 -31.25
N PHE A 218 -8.80 -6.73 -31.73
CA PHE A 218 -9.90 -6.08 -31.03
C PHE A 218 -11.06 -7.03 -30.65
N TRP A 219 -11.42 -8.00 -31.49
CA TRP A 219 -12.48 -8.98 -31.17
C TRP A 219 -12.03 -10.18 -30.34
N ASP A 220 -10.73 -10.38 -30.14
CA ASP A 220 -10.18 -11.48 -29.33
C ASP A 220 -10.01 -11.08 -27.86
N TYR A 221 -10.24 -9.81 -27.52
CA TYR A 221 -10.13 -9.32 -26.15
C TYR A 221 -11.26 -9.85 -25.27
N PRO A 222 -10.98 -10.35 -24.05
CA PRO A 222 -11.98 -10.93 -23.17
C PRO A 222 -12.80 -9.87 -22.42
N TYR A 223 -13.51 -8.99 -23.14
CA TYR A 223 -14.20 -7.82 -22.60
C TYR A 223 -15.08 -8.09 -21.38
N LEU A 224 -15.93 -9.11 -21.43
CA LEU A 224 -16.86 -9.42 -20.34
C LEU A 224 -16.13 -9.88 -19.07
N ARG A 225 -15.05 -10.66 -19.25
CA ARG A 225 -14.20 -11.09 -18.14
C ARG A 225 -13.48 -9.89 -17.52
N ASP A 226 -13.02 -8.97 -18.36
CA ASP A 226 -12.31 -7.80 -17.90
C ASP A 226 -13.24 -6.81 -17.18
N ALA A 227 -14.45 -6.57 -17.70
CA ALA A 227 -15.49 -5.80 -17.04
C ALA A 227 -15.86 -6.40 -15.67
N ALA A 228 -16.03 -7.72 -15.59
CA ALA A 228 -16.29 -8.40 -14.32
C ALA A 228 -15.12 -8.27 -13.34
N GLY A 229 -13.88 -8.35 -13.84
CA GLY A 229 -12.65 -8.14 -13.07
C GLY A 229 -12.56 -6.74 -12.48
N MET A 230 -12.86 -5.72 -13.28
CA MET A 230 -12.89 -4.33 -12.86
C MET A 230 -13.97 -4.06 -11.81
N CYS A 231 -15.21 -4.54 -12.04
CA CYS A 231 -16.30 -4.40 -11.06
C CYS A 231 -15.93 -5.08 -9.73
N SER A 232 -15.36 -6.28 -9.78
CA SER A 232 -14.89 -6.98 -8.59
C SER A 232 -13.76 -6.22 -7.88
N GLY A 233 -12.78 -5.70 -8.63
CA GLY A 233 -11.68 -4.90 -8.13
C GLY A 233 -12.13 -3.62 -7.43
N TYR A 234 -13.07 -2.89 -8.05
CA TYR A 234 -13.69 -1.70 -7.46
C TYR A 234 -14.44 -2.02 -6.16
N LEU A 235 -15.27 -3.08 -6.13
CA LEU A 235 -15.98 -3.47 -4.91
C LEU A 235 -15.04 -3.88 -3.78
N LYS A 236 -13.94 -4.56 -4.09
CA LYS A 236 -12.90 -4.92 -3.12
C LYS A 236 -12.16 -3.70 -2.60
N ALA A 237 -11.78 -2.78 -3.48
CA ALA A 237 -11.18 -1.49 -3.12
C ALA A 237 -12.09 -0.65 -2.22
N LEU A 238 -13.39 -0.58 -2.57
CA LEU A 238 -14.39 0.09 -1.75
C LEU A 238 -14.55 -0.57 -0.37
N ASN A 239 -14.51 -1.89 -0.30
CA ASN A 239 -14.55 -2.60 0.99
C ASN A 239 -13.29 -2.35 1.83
N ALA A 240 -12.10 -2.27 1.21
CA ALA A 240 -10.87 -1.88 1.91
C ALA A 240 -10.95 -0.42 2.41
N ALA A 241 -11.43 0.50 1.58
CA ALA A 241 -11.64 1.90 1.97
C ALA A 241 -12.63 2.06 3.14
N ARG A 242 -13.60 1.15 3.28
CA ARG A 242 -14.55 1.14 4.41
C ARG A 242 -13.91 0.85 5.76
N THR A 243 -12.69 0.33 5.78
CA THR A 243 -11.94 0.11 7.04
C THR A 243 -11.40 1.42 7.60
N VAL A 244 -11.22 2.44 6.76
CA VAL A 244 -10.67 3.75 7.16
C VAL A 244 -11.74 4.85 7.23
N LYS A 245 -12.81 4.78 6.42
CA LYS A 245 -13.91 5.75 6.44
C LYS A 245 -15.29 5.10 6.32
N PRO A 246 -16.33 5.66 6.96
CA PRO A 246 -17.69 5.15 6.82
C PRO A 246 -18.22 5.36 5.39
N MET A 247 -19.09 4.44 4.93
CA MET A 247 -19.61 4.43 3.56
C MET A 247 -20.30 5.75 3.15
N ARG A 248 -20.91 6.46 4.09
CA ARG A 248 -21.55 7.75 3.83
C ARG A 248 -20.56 8.82 3.36
N GLU A 249 -19.37 8.85 3.97
CA GLU A 249 -18.30 9.79 3.60
C GLU A 249 -17.62 9.35 2.31
N LEU A 250 -17.42 8.05 2.13
CA LEU A 250 -16.87 7.48 0.89
C LEU A 250 -17.78 7.76 -0.31
N ALA A 251 -19.10 7.71 -0.15
CA ALA A 251 -20.04 7.92 -1.26
C ALA A 251 -19.83 9.27 -1.97
N SER A 252 -19.39 10.30 -1.23
CA SER A 252 -19.11 11.65 -1.74
C SER A 252 -17.62 11.97 -1.85
N SER A 253 -16.70 11.04 -1.56
CA SER A 253 -15.28 11.32 -1.68
C SER A 253 -14.87 11.44 -3.15
N GLU A 254 -13.98 12.38 -3.46
CA GLU A 254 -13.51 12.66 -4.83
C GLU A 254 -13.01 11.38 -5.51
N TYR A 255 -12.25 10.57 -4.78
CA TYR A 255 -11.69 9.30 -5.25
C TYR A 255 -12.74 8.25 -5.55
N ASN A 256 -13.80 8.15 -4.75
CA ASN A 256 -14.86 7.18 -4.99
C ASN A 256 -15.74 7.61 -6.16
N VAL A 257 -16.03 8.92 -6.29
CA VAL A 257 -16.75 9.48 -7.44
C VAL A 257 -15.96 9.24 -8.72
N ALA A 258 -14.65 9.53 -8.72
CA ALA A 258 -13.77 9.28 -9.87
C ALA A 258 -13.71 7.78 -10.23
N SER A 259 -13.48 6.92 -9.24
CA SER A 259 -13.39 5.46 -9.43
C SER A 259 -14.72 4.87 -9.91
N GLY A 260 -15.83 5.26 -9.29
CA GLY A 260 -17.17 4.81 -9.67
C GLY A 260 -17.56 5.26 -11.08
N THR A 261 -17.20 6.49 -11.46
CA THR A 261 -17.40 7.00 -12.82
C THR A 261 -16.60 6.20 -13.83
N LEU A 262 -15.32 5.95 -13.54
CA LEU A 262 -14.45 5.17 -14.40
C LEU A 262 -14.94 3.73 -14.57
N MET A 263 -15.27 3.06 -13.47
CA MET A 263 -15.84 1.70 -13.46
C MET A 263 -17.15 1.64 -14.25
N THR A 264 -18.04 2.61 -14.09
CA THR A 264 -19.31 2.66 -14.82
C THR A 264 -19.07 2.83 -16.32
N MET A 265 -18.25 3.80 -16.70
CA MET A 265 -17.95 4.12 -18.10
C MET A 265 -17.29 2.94 -18.81
N MET A 266 -16.20 2.42 -18.25
CA MET A 266 -15.50 1.27 -18.82
C MET A 266 -16.35 -0.01 -18.78
N GLY A 267 -17.17 -0.18 -17.75
CA GLY A 267 -18.06 -1.33 -17.62
C GLY A 267 -19.10 -1.36 -18.74
N ILE A 268 -19.78 -0.24 -18.98
CA ILE A 268 -20.73 -0.09 -20.09
C ILE A 268 -20.03 -0.32 -21.42
N GLU A 269 -18.86 0.30 -21.63
CA GLU A 269 -18.06 0.16 -22.85
C GLU A 269 -17.72 -1.31 -23.14
N TYR A 270 -17.17 -2.02 -22.15
CA TYR A 270 -16.71 -3.39 -22.32
C TYR A 270 -17.88 -4.38 -22.40
N ILE A 271 -18.98 -4.13 -21.69
CA ILE A 271 -20.20 -4.95 -21.86
C ILE A 271 -20.75 -4.78 -23.28
N ALA A 272 -20.85 -3.55 -23.80
CA ALA A 272 -21.31 -3.29 -25.16
C ALA A 272 -20.40 -3.95 -26.21
N LYS A 273 -19.07 -3.80 -26.06
CA LYS A 273 -18.07 -4.47 -26.92
C LYS A 273 -18.18 -6.01 -26.81
N GLY A 274 -18.33 -6.54 -25.60
CA GLY A 274 -18.50 -7.97 -25.36
C GLY A 274 -19.74 -8.54 -26.06
N ILE A 275 -20.89 -7.88 -25.95
CA ILE A 275 -22.13 -8.28 -26.62
C ILE A 275 -21.97 -8.23 -28.15
N LEU A 276 -21.31 -7.19 -28.68
CA LEU A 276 -21.11 -7.01 -30.11
C LEU A 276 -20.10 -8.02 -30.71
N TYR A 277 -18.98 -8.27 -30.01
CA TYR A 277 -17.86 -9.06 -30.55
C TYR A 277 -17.94 -10.56 -30.23
N THR A 278 -18.62 -10.98 -29.17
CA THR A 278 -18.75 -12.41 -28.85
C THR A 278 -19.39 -13.22 -29.99
N PRO A 279 -20.49 -12.76 -30.63
CA PRO A 279 -21.06 -13.46 -31.79
C PRO A 279 -20.11 -13.50 -32.99
N LEU A 280 -19.35 -12.43 -33.22
CA LEU A 280 -18.37 -12.35 -34.32
C LEU A 280 -17.22 -13.34 -34.10
N TRP A 281 -16.70 -13.41 -32.88
CA TRP A 281 -15.67 -14.37 -32.48
C TRP A 281 -16.16 -15.82 -32.55
N LEU A 282 -17.38 -16.11 -32.08
CA LEU A 282 -17.99 -17.44 -32.20
C LEU A 282 -18.18 -17.82 -33.67
N GLY A 283 -18.70 -16.92 -34.50
CA GLY A 283 -18.85 -17.14 -35.94
C GLY A 283 -17.51 -17.38 -36.65
N ALA A 284 -16.47 -16.66 -36.25
CA ALA A 284 -15.10 -16.88 -36.74
C ALA A 284 -14.62 -18.31 -36.43
N LYS A 285 -14.76 -18.75 -35.17
CA LYS A 285 -14.27 -20.06 -34.72
C LYS A 285 -15.10 -21.24 -35.23
N VAL A 286 -16.42 -21.12 -35.25
CA VAL A 286 -17.32 -22.23 -35.56
C VAL A 286 -17.46 -22.42 -37.07
N ILE A 287 -17.55 -21.33 -37.83
CA ILE A 287 -17.91 -21.39 -39.26
C ILE A 287 -16.66 -21.22 -40.14
N GLY A 288 -15.50 -20.85 -39.56
CA GLY A 288 -14.33 -20.43 -40.36
C GLY A 288 -14.64 -19.21 -41.24
N ALA A 289 -15.76 -18.52 -40.97
CA ALA A 289 -16.29 -17.46 -41.80
C ALA A 289 -15.49 -16.15 -41.69
N ILE A 290 -14.55 -16.08 -40.75
CA ILE A 290 -13.59 -14.97 -40.65
C ILE A 290 -12.20 -15.58 -40.79
N PRO A 291 -11.58 -15.55 -41.99
CA PRO A 291 -10.26 -16.08 -42.18
C PRO A 291 -9.28 -15.24 -41.36
N GLY A 292 -8.63 -15.85 -40.36
CA GLY A 292 -7.42 -15.30 -39.73
C GLY A 292 -6.21 -15.30 -40.68
N GLY A 293 -6.42 -15.11 -41.99
CA GLY A 293 -5.55 -15.66 -43.03
C GLY A 293 -5.18 -14.74 -44.20
N ARG A 294 -5.60 -13.47 -44.25
CA ARG A 294 -4.97 -12.51 -45.17
C ARG A 294 -4.39 -11.34 -44.41
N LYS A 295 -3.06 -11.30 -44.38
CA LYS A 295 -2.20 -10.17 -44.03
C LYS A 295 -2.40 -9.02 -45.04
N ASP A 296 -3.62 -8.53 -45.23
CA ASP A 296 -3.82 -7.32 -46.02
C ASP A 296 -3.32 -6.17 -45.14
N GLU A 297 -2.02 -5.88 -45.25
CA GLU A 297 -1.32 -4.93 -44.40
C GLU A 297 -1.99 -3.56 -44.42
N VAL A 298 -2.54 -3.16 -45.57
CA VAL A 298 -3.25 -1.88 -45.77
C VAL A 298 -4.48 -1.77 -44.87
N TRP A 299 -5.28 -2.83 -44.79
CA TRP A 299 -6.57 -2.77 -44.09
C TRP A 299 -6.52 -3.06 -42.60
N SER A 300 -5.40 -3.61 -42.13
CA SER A 300 -5.11 -3.74 -40.71
C SER A 300 -4.51 -2.46 -40.10
N ARG A 301 -4.20 -1.44 -40.93
CA ARG A 301 -3.67 -0.14 -40.45
C ARG A 301 -4.61 0.57 -39.47
N PRO A 302 -5.93 0.73 -39.71
CA PRO A 302 -6.82 1.42 -38.76
C PRO A 302 -6.88 0.69 -37.41
N GLN A 303 -6.96 -0.64 -37.44
CA GLN A 303 -6.97 -1.47 -36.23
C GLN A 303 -5.67 -1.36 -35.44
N ARG A 304 -4.51 -1.45 -36.12
CA ARG A 304 -3.20 -1.22 -35.49
C ARG A 304 -3.06 0.19 -34.93
N SER A 305 -3.56 1.20 -35.64
CA SER A 305 -3.54 2.59 -35.19
C SER A 305 -4.33 2.76 -33.88
N TYR A 306 -5.46 2.08 -33.75
CA TYR A 306 -6.25 2.10 -32.52
C TYR A 306 -5.59 1.31 -31.39
N GLN A 307 -5.05 0.12 -31.65
CA GLN A 307 -4.26 -0.64 -30.68
C GLN A 307 -3.07 0.17 -30.15
N GLN A 308 -2.32 0.81 -31.04
CA GLN A 308 -1.21 1.69 -30.68
C GLN A 308 -1.68 2.90 -29.87
N TRP A 309 -2.84 3.48 -30.22
CA TRP A 309 -3.39 4.57 -29.43
C TRP A 309 -3.79 4.12 -28.03
N LEU A 310 -4.44 2.97 -27.88
CA LEU A 310 -4.80 2.39 -26.57
C LEU A 310 -3.58 2.06 -25.73
N GLY A 311 -2.53 1.50 -26.33
CA GLY A 311 -1.25 1.28 -25.65
C GLY A 311 -0.61 2.59 -25.19
N ARG A 312 -0.56 3.61 -26.06
CA ARG A 312 -0.08 4.95 -25.68
C ARG A 312 -0.95 5.63 -24.62
N TYR A 313 -2.26 5.43 -24.69
CA TYR A 313 -3.21 5.93 -23.70
C TYR A 313 -2.96 5.29 -22.34
N GLY A 314 -2.84 3.96 -22.29
CA GLY A 314 -2.45 3.23 -21.09
C GLY A 314 -1.13 3.75 -20.50
N HIS A 315 -0.10 3.99 -21.33
CA HIS A 315 1.15 4.58 -20.85
C HIS A 315 1.01 6.03 -20.36
N ARG A 316 0.17 6.87 -20.98
CA ARG A 316 -0.10 8.22 -20.46
C ARG A 316 -0.77 8.17 -19.10
N LEU A 317 -1.71 7.24 -18.91
CA LEU A 317 -2.36 7.03 -17.61
C LEU A 317 -1.39 6.59 -16.50
N GLU A 318 -0.20 6.07 -16.83
CA GLU A 318 0.88 5.84 -15.85
C GLU A 318 1.53 7.15 -15.35
N SER A 319 1.04 8.31 -15.77
CA SER A 319 1.63 9.62 -15.42
C SER A 319 0.62 10.75 -15.33
N THR A 320 -0.65 10.49 -15.65
CA THR A 320 -1.71 11.48 -15.78
C THR A 320 -3.04 10.87 -15.40
N VAL A 321 -3.86 11.64 -14.70
CA VAL A 321 -5.21 11.21 -14.33
C VAL A 321 -6.11 11.02 -15.56
N PHE A 322 -7.04 10.07 -15.50
CA PHE A 322 -7.87 9.72 -16.66
C PHE A 322 -8.76 10.87 -17.17
N TYR A 323 -9.13 11.79 -16.28
CA TYR A 323 -10.02 12.90 -16.60
C TYR A 323 -9.31 14.10 -17.25
N ASN A 324 -7.98 14.10 -17.37
CA ASN A 324 -7.23 15.11 -18.13
C ASN A 324 -7.40 14.93 -19.65
N HIS A 325 -8.62 15.19 -20.13
CA HIS A 325 -9.05 14.93 -21.49
C HIS A 325 -8.28 15.74 -22.55
N LYS A 326 -7.70 16.90 -22.17
CA LYS A 326 -6.90 17.72 -23.07
C LYS A 326 -5.60 17.01 -23.45
N GLU A 327 -4.92 16.40 -22.49
CA GLU A 327 -3.68 15.66 -22.73
C GLU A 327 -3.92 14.32 -23.46
N HIS A 328 -5.09 13.71 -23.27
CA HIS A 328 -5.41 12.42 -23.90
C HIS A 328 -5.80 12.52 -25.39
N GLY A 329 -6.19 13.70 -25.86
CA GLY A 329 -6.40 13.98 -27.29
C GLY A 329 -7.53 13.17 -27.94
N TYR A 330 -8.59 12.81 -27.19
CA TYR A 330 -9.66 11.91 -27.66
C TYR A 330 -10.25 12.31 -29.03
N LEU A 331 -10.60 13.57 -29.21
CA LEU A 331 -11.16 14.10 -30.47
C LEU A 331 -10.13 14.13 -31.61
N GLY A 332 -8.87 14.43 -31.27
CA GLY A 332 -7.76 14.39 -32.22
C GLY A 332 -7.57 12.99 -32.79
N PHE A 333 -7.66 11.97 -31.92
CA PHE A 333 -7.55 10.58 -32.34
C PHE A 333 -8.72 10.11 -33.22
N ILE A 334 -9.97 10.51 -32.92
CA ILE A 334 -11.12 10.21 -33.81
C ILE A 334 -10.82 10.72 -35.22
N LYS A 335 -10.33 11.96 -35.34
CA LYS A 335 -9.97 12.57 -36.63
C LYS A 335 -8.86 11.77 -37.32
N GLU A 336 -7.79 11.43 -36.63
CA GLU A 336 -6.67 10.63 -37.17
C GLU A 336 -7.13 9.24 -37.65
N TYR A 337 -7.96 8.56 -36.87
CA TYR A 337 -8.51 7.25 -37.22
C TYR A 337 -9.29 7.31 -38.53
N PHE A 338 -10.22 8.27 -38.68
CA PHE A 338 -11.00 8.40 -39.91
C PHE A 338 -10.18 8.88 -41.11
N GLN A 339 -9.12 9.67 -40.88
CA GLN A 339 -8.17 10.00 -41.94
C GLN A 339 -7.41 8.76 -42.44
N GLY A 340 -6.94 7.91 -41.52
CA GLY A 340 -6.29 6.64 -41.83
C GLY A 340 -7.23 5.66 -42.55
N LEU A 341 -8.48 5.56 -42.08
CA LEU A 341 -9.52 4.76 -42.72
C LEU A 341 -9.84 5.27 -44.14
N GLY A 342 -9.99 6.58 -44.31
CA GLY A 342 -10.23 7.19 -45.62
C GLY A 342 -9.07 7.01 -46.60
N ALA A 343 -7.82 7.02 -46.10
CA ALA A 343 -6.64 6.71 -46.91
C ALA A 343 -6.63 5.24 -47.35
N ALA A 344 -6.86 4.30 -46.43
CA ALA A 344 -6.95 2.87 -46.75
C ALA A 344 -8.08 2.57 -47.75
N TRP A 345 -9.23 3.24 -47.60
CA TRP A 345 -10.35 3.14 -48.53
C TRP A 345 -9.97 3.59 -49.95
N ARG A 346 -9.31 4.76 -50.07
CA ARG A 346 -8.86 5.28 -51.37
C ARG A 346 -7.85 4.35 -52.04
N GLU A 347 -6.88 3.84 -51.27
CA GLU A 347 -5.86 2.88 -51.75
C GLU A 347 -6.53 1.59 -52.27
N ALA A 348 -7.43 1.00 -51.50
CA ALA A 348 -8.11 -0.23 -51.90
C ALA A 348 -9.04 -0.04 -53.11
N ARG A 349 -9.64 1.15 -53.27
CA ARG A 349 -10.50 1.48 -54.41
C ARG A 349 -9.73 1.54 -55.75
N GLN A 350 -8.41 1.72 -55.73
CA GLN A 350 -7.57 1.67 -56.94
C GLN A 350 -7.51 0.28 -57.56
N HIS A 351 -7.75 -0.77 -56.78
CA HIS A 351 -7.55 -2.16 -57.18
C HIS A 351 -8.83 -3.02 -57.18
N ARG A 352 -9.93 -2.53 -56.60
CA ARG A 352 -11.19 -3.29 -56.43
C ARG A 352 -12.42 -2.48 -56.84
N GLY A 353 -13.46 -3.17 -57.31
CA GLY A 353 -14.77 -2.60 -57.60
C GLY A 353 -15.45 -2.02 -56.33
N LEU A 354 -16.38 -1.08 -56.49
CA LEU A 354 -17.05 -0.44 -55.35
C LEU A 354 -17.87 -1.45 -54.54
N LEU A 355 -18.61 -2.31 -55.24
CA LEU A 355 -19.44 -3.33 -54.61
C LEU A 355 -18.58 -4.37 -53.89
N ASP A 356 -17.49 -4.84 -54.52
CA ASP A 356 -16.54 -5.75 -53.88
C ASP A 356 -15.96 -5.12 -52.61
N LEU A 357 -15.70 -3.82 -52.61
CA LEU A 357 -15.18 -3.10 -51.47
C LEU A 357 -16.21 -2.95 -50.34
N LEU A 358 -17.47 -2.64 -50.67
CA LEU A 358 -18.54 -2.44 -49.69
C LEU A 358 -18.91 -3.74 -48.98
N PHE A 359 -18.89 -4.86 -49.69
CA PHE A 359 -19.14 -6.19 -49.14
C PHE A 359 -17.87 -6.92 -48.71
N ASP A 360 -16.71 -6.26 -48.80
CA ASP A 360 -15.47 -6.80 -48.26
C ASP A 360 -15.58 -6.93 -46.73
N ARG A 361 -15.25 -8.12 -46.22
CA ARG A 361 -15.35 -8.42 -44.79
C ARG A 361 -14.53 -7.45 -43.94
N GLN A 362 -13.39 -7.01 -44.44
CA GLN A 362 -12.50 -6.10 -43.75
C GLN A 362 -13.01 -4.65 -43.77
N THR A 363 -13.71 -4.24 -44.83
CA THR A 363 -14.48 -2.99 -44.85
C THR A 363 -15.53 -2.98 -43.75
N LEU A 364 -16.34 -4.03 -43.67
CA LEU A 364 -17.38 -4.13 -42.63
C LEU A 364 -16.77 -4.13 -41.23
N ALA A 365 -15.69 -4.89 -41.04
CA ALA A 365 -14.94 -4.89 -39.78
C ALA A 365 -14.42 -3.49 -39.42
N ASN A 366 -13.81 -2.77 -40.36
CA ASN A 366 -13.29 -1.43 -40.14
C ASN A 366 -14.39 -0.38 -39.90
N ALA A 367 -15.56 -0.53 -40.52
CA ALA A 367 -16.73 0.31 -40.23
C ALA A 367 -17.25 0.08 -38.80
N ILE A 368 -17.37 -1.18 -38.39
CA ILE A 368 -17.76 -1.55 -37.01
C ILE A 368 -16.73 -1.05 -35.99
N THR A 369 -15.43 -1.26 -36.27
CA THR A 369 -14.34 -0.73 -35.45
C THR A 369 -14.41 0.79 -35.39
N GLY A 370 -14.63 1.48 -36.52
CA GLY A 370 -14.73 2.94 -36.56
C GLY A 370 -15.88 3.49 -35.73
N MET A 371 -17.08 2.89 -35.83
CA MET A 371 -18.22 3.25 -34.98
C MET A 371 -17.89 3.03 -33.50
N THR A 372 -17.23 1.92 -33.19
CA THR A 372 -16.91 1.55 -31.81
C THR A 372 -15.83 2.45 -31.21
N VAL A 373 -14.78 2.76 -31.96
CA VAL A 373 -13.73 3.72 -31.58
C VAL A 373 -14.33 5.10 -31.34
N THR A 374 -15.23 5.54 -32.23
CA THR A 374 -15.90 6.84 -32.09
C THR A 374 -16.75 6.88 -30.83
N GLY A 375 -17.58 5.85 -30.61
CA GLY A 375 -18.41 5.75 -29.41
C GLY A 375 -17.58 5.71 -28.13
N ASP A 376 -16.49 4.93 -28.13
CA ASP A 376 -15.54 4.83 -27.01
C ASP A 376 -14.89 6.19 -26.69
N MET A 377 -14.29 6.85 -27.68
CA MET A 377 -13.65 8.16 -27.48
C MET A 377 -14.63 9.24 -27.02
N LEU A 378 -15.86 9.24 -27.55
CA LEU A 378 -16.90 10.18 -27.11
C LEU A 378 -17.38 9.88 -25.69
N ALA A 379 -17.55 8.61 -25.32
CA ALA A 379 -17.91 8.21 -23.96
C ALA A 379 -16.81 8.62 -22.96
N ARG A 380 -15.54 8.36 -23.30
CA ARG A 380 -14.37 8.80 -22.51
C ARG A 380 -14.33 10.31 -22.35
N TYR A 381 -14.54 11.05 -23.43
CA TYR A 381 -14.60 12.51 -23.36
C TYR A 381 -15.77 12.99 -22.50
N ALA A 382 -16.97 12.42 -22.67
CA ALA A 382 -18.16 12.80 -21.92
C ALA A 382 -18.07 12.46 -20.42
N GLY A 383 -17.35 11.40 -20.04
CA GLY A 383 -17.06 11.07 -18.64
C GLY A 383 -15.91 11.93 -18.06
N ALA A 384 -14.84 12.12 -18.82
CA ALA A 384 -13.65 12.86 -18.39
C ALA A 384 -13.88 14.36 -18.26
N ALA A 385 -14.65 14.99 -19.18
CA ALA A 385 -14.79 16.44 -19.19
C ALA A 385 -15.49 17.00 -17.92
N PRO A 386 -16.64 16.47 -17.47
CA PRO A 386 -17.25 16.89 -16.21
C PRO A 386 -16.35 16.62 -15.00
N MET A 387 -15.67 15.46 -14.98
CA MET A 387 -14.72 15.14 -13.91
C MET A 387 -13.55 16.13 -13.86
N ASN A 388 -13.03 16.55 -15.02
CA ASN A 388 -12.00 17.59 -15.09
C ASN A 388 -12.51 18.96 -14.65
N MET A 389 -13.80 19.26 -14.83
CA MET A 389 -14.38 20.51 -14.32
C MET A 389 -14.54 20.47 -12.79
N LEU A 390 -14.87 19.30 -12.24
CA LEU A 390 -15.06 19.11 -10.80
C LEU A 390 -13.72 18.94 -10.04
N LEU A 391 -12.77 18.21 -10.64
CA LEU A 391 -11.52 17.77 -10.01
C LEU A 391 -10.26 18.24 -10.74
N GLY A 392 -10.33 19.01 -11.82
CA GLY A 392 -9.17 19.35 -12.66
C GLY A 392 -8.77 20.83 -12.61
N GLY A 393 -8.88 21.48 -11.44
CA GLY A 393 -8.42 22.87 -11.25
C GLY A 393 -6.91 23.02 -11.47
N GLU A 394 -6.44 24.21 -11.89
CA GLU A 394 -5.00 24.51 -12.08
C GLU A 394 -4.16 24.26 -10.81
N GLU A 395 -4.79 24.29 -9.63
CA GLU A 395 -4.17 23.95 -8.34
C GLU A 395 -3.89 22.45 -8.16
N ASN A 396 -4.43 21.55 -8.99
CA ASN A 396 -4.09 20.12 -8.96
C ASN A 396 -2.82 19.78 -9.76
N GLY A 397 -1.94 20.78 -9.97
CA GLY A 397 -0.56 20.56 -10.42
C GLY A 397 0.22 19.56 -9.55
N ASP A 398 -0.26 19.28 -8.34
CA ASP A 398 0.14 18.21 -7.41
C ASP A 398 0.01 16.78 -7.96
N ASP A 399 -0.57 16.58 -9.14
CA ASP A 399 -0.81 15.23 -9.69
C ASP A 399 0.45 14.55 -10.26
N ARG A 400 1.59 15.25 -10.38
CA ARG A 400 2.80 14.69 -11.00
C ARG A 400 3.91 14.37 -10.03
N GLU A 401 3.84 14.86 -8.80
CA GLU A 401 4.90 14.73 -7.81
C GLU A 401 4.35 14.34 -6.46
N ILE A 402 5.21 13.72 -5.66
CA ILE A 402 4.87 13.14 -4.36
C ILE A 402 6.00 13.42 -3.39
N GLY A 403 5.63 13.74 -2.16
CA GLY A 403 6.59 13.92 -1.09
C GLY A 403 6.98 12.59 -0.46
N LEU A 404 8.26 12.43 -0.14
CA LEU A 404 8.81 11.30 0.60
C LEU A 404 9.57 11.84 1.81
N ILE A 405 9.53 11.10 2.91
CA ILE A 405 10.51 11.27 3.99
C ILE A 405 11.40 10.04 3.99
N VAL A 406 12.71 10.25 3.97
CA VAL A 406 13.70 9.17 3.95
C VAL A 406 14.77 9.41 5.01
N GLN A 407 15.52 8.35 5.32
CA GLN A 407 16.67 8.39 6.21
C GLN A 407 17.84 7.61 5.61
N GLY A 408 19.02 8.24 5.60
CA GLY A 408 20.25 7.68 5.05
C GLY A 408 20.82 8.54 3.93
N ALA A 409 22.10 8.36 3.65
CA ALA A 409 22.77 9.05 2.56
C ALA A 409 22.44 8.36 1.22
N PHE A 410 22.29 9.17 0.17
CA PHE A 410 22.18 8.70 -1.21
C PHE A 410 22.89 9.68 -2.15
N GLU A 411 23.25 9.19 -3.33
CA GLU A 411 23.90 9.98 -4.36
C GLU A 411 23.05 9.98 -5.64
N ASN A 412 22.90 11.18 -6.22
CA ASN A 412 22.52 11.42 -7.61
C ASN A 412 21.32 10.59 -8.14
N ILE A 413 20.16 10.72 -7.51
CA ILE A 413 18.91 10.17 -8.07
C ILE A 413 18.31 11.20 -9.04
N GLN A 414 18.10 10.79 -10.29
CA GLN A 414 17.61 11.71 -11.32
C GLN A 414 16.14 12.07 -11.08
N GLY A 415 15.81 13.36 -11.18
CA GLY A 415 14.43 13.83 -11.21
C GLY A 415 13.76 13.93 -9.84
N ILE A 416 14.54 13.91 -8.75
CA ILE A 416 14.05 14.28 -7.42
C ILE A 416 14.57 15.66 -7.04
N GLU A 417 13.79 16.37 -6.23
CA GLU A 417 14.19 17.58 -5.54
C GLU A 417 14.40 17.22 -4.05
N VAL A 418 15.54 17.62 -3.49
CA VAL A 418 15.91 17.31 -2.10
C VAL A 418 15.64 18.53 -1.23
N LEU A 419 14.88 18.33 -0.17
CA LEU A 419 14.63 19.29 0.91
C LEU A 419 15.47 18.84 2.10
N GLU A 420 16.56 19.57 2.35
CA GLU A 420 17.42 19.34 3.50
C GLU A 420 17.12 20.35 4.61
N ASP A 421 17.36 19.91 5.84
CA ASP A 421 17.36 20.74 7.05
C ASP A 421 18.65 20.43 7.82
N GLU A 422 19.47 21.45 8.09
CA GLU A 422 20.80 21.27 8.68
C GLU A 422 20.70 20.59 10.05
N GLY A 423 21.25 19.38 10.16
CA GLY A 423 21.23 18.59 11.39
C GLY A 423 20.00 17.71 11.58
N ASN A 424 19.06 17.71 10.62
CA ASN A 424 17.95 16.76 10.58
C ASN A 424 18.41 15.44 9.94
N PRO A 425 18.27 14.28 10.61
CA PRO A 425 18.63 12.99 10.03
C PRO A 425 17.63 12.52 8.97
N TYR A 426 16.47 13.19 8.86
CA TYR A 426 15.49 12.96 7.82
C TYR A 426 15.70 13.90 6.66
N ILE A 427 15.50 13.36 5.46
CA ILE A 427 15.59 14.10 4.21
C ILE A 427 14.20 14.07 3.57
N GLY A 428 13.67 15.24 3.24
CA GLY A 428 12.44 15.37 2.46
C GLY A 428 12.77 15.28 0.99
N LEU A 429 12.04 14.49 0.23
CA LEU A 429 12.21 14.40 -1.22
C LEU A 429 10.89 14.75 -1.90
N ILE A 430 10.96 15.49 -2.99
CA ILE A 430 9.86 15.61 -3.96
C ILE A 430 10.26 14.75 -5.16
N ALA A 431 9.50 13.69 -5.41
CA ALA A 431 9.74 12.71 -6.44
C ALA A 431 8.62 12.70 -7.48
N PRO A 432 8.85 12.22 -8.72
CA PRO A 432 7.77 12.00 -9.68
C PRO A 432 6.81 10.93 -9.18
N ARG A 433 5.52 11.07 -9.48
CA ARG A 433 4.48 10.08 -9.17
C ARG A 433 4.52 8.85 -10.07
N TYR A 434 3.66 7.89 -9.75
CA TYR A 434 3.39 6.71 -10.57
C TYR A 434 4.65 5.89 -10.86
N LYS A 435 4.91 5.57 -12.13
CA LYS A 435 6.07 4.76 -12.56
C LYS A 435 7.41 5.44 -12.24
N GLY A 436 7.43 6.77 -12.21
CA GLY A 436 8.62 7.53 -11.79
C GLY A 436 8.97 7.25 -10.33
N LEU A 437 7.96 7.13 -9.47
CA LEU A 437 8.12 6.85 -8.04
C LEU A 437 8.74 5.47 -7.82
N GLU A 438 8.24 4.43 -8.49
CA GLU A 438 8.76 3.07 -8.35
C GLU A 438 10.27 3.00 -8.64
N ARG A 439 10.72 3.70 -9.69
CA ARG A 439 12.15 3.83 -10.01
C ARG A 439 12.92 4.50 -8.87
N VAL A 440 12.44 5.63 -8.36
CA VAL A 440 13.09 6.38 -7.27
C VAL A 440 13.19 5.51 -6.00
N LEU A 441 12.09 4.85 -5.59
CA LEU A 441 12.09 4.00 -4.40
C LEU A 441 13.03 2.80 -4.56
N THR A 442 13.11 2.22 -5.76
CA THR A 442 14.05 1.14 -6.06
C THR A 442 15.50 1.61 -5.96
N GLU A 443 15.83 2.77 -6.55
CA GLU A 443 17.18 3.37 -6.48
C GLU A 443 17.57 3.71 -5.02
N LEU A 444 16.66 4.33 -4.25
CA LEU A 444 16.86 4.62 -2.82
C LEU A 444 17.14 3.34 -2.02
N THR A 445 16.32 2.31 -2.22
CA THR A 445 16.45 1.03 -1.51
C THR A 445 17.77 0.33 -1.86
N GLN A 446 18.19 0.37 -3.13
CA GLN A 446 19.48 -0.19 -3.56
C GLN A 446 20.67 0.51 -2.91
N GLN A 447 20.53 1.79 -2.57
CA GLN A 447 21.54 2.56 -1.83
C GLN A 447 21.44 2.38 -0.30
N GLY A 448 20.54 1.53 0.19
CA GLY A 448 20.36 1.30 1.63
C GLY A 448 19.63 2.44 2.35
N VAL A 449 18.95 3.33 1.63
CA VAL A 449 18.13 4.37 2.21
C VAL A 449 16.85 3.75 2.78
N ARG A 450 16.54 4.09 4.04
CA ARG A 450 15.29 3.73 4.68
C ARG A 450 14.21 4.72 4.26
N ILE A 451 13.14 4.22 3.64
CA ILE A 451 11.96 5.04 3.33
C ILE A 451 11.09 5.06 4.58
N GLU A 452 10.67 6.25 4.99
CA GLU A 452 10.00 6.48 6.27
C GLU A 452 8.54 6.88 6.09
N GLU A 453 8.24 7.68 5.06
CA GLU A 453 6.89 8.05 4.66
C GLU A 453 6.78 8.26 3.15
N ILE A 454 5.59 8.00 2.62
CA ILE A 454 5.20 8.30 1.25
C ILE A 454 3.88 9.08 1.30
N ALA A 455 3.88 10.34 0.88
CA ALA A 455 2.74 11.27 0.97
C ALA A 455 2.08 11.31 2.36
N GLY A 456 2.89 11.35 3.41
CA GLY A 456 2.44 11.38 4.81
C GLY A 456 1.92 10.04 5.36
N GLN A 457 1.97 8.97 4.57
CA GLN A 457 1.58 7.63 4.98
C GLN A 457 2.80 6.81 5.40
N SER A 458 2.67 6.06 6.50
CA SER A 458 3.66 5.07 6.93
C SER A 458 3.38 3.68 6.35
N GLU A 459 2.30 3.54 5.60
CA GLU A 459 1.81 2.28 5.08
C GLU A 459 1.25 2.46 3.68
N VAL A 460 1.50 1.47 2.83
CA VAL A 460 1.16 1.54 1.41
C VAL A 460 0.51 0.26 0.89
N GLN A 461 -0.21 0.40 -0.22
CA GLN A 461 -0.69 -0.71 -1.01
C GLN A 461 0.29 -0.99 -2.15
N ILE A 462 0.64 -2.26 -2.35
CA ILE A 462 1.40 -2.73 -3.50
C ILE A 462 0.63 -3.87 -4.19
N ASP A 463 0.77 -4.00 -5.50
CA ASP A 463 0.36 -5.18 -6.24
C ASP A 463 1.58 -6.03 -6.57
N MET A 464 1.50 -7.32 -6.31
CA MET A 464 2.50 -8.31 -6.74
C MET A 464 1.92 -9.26 -7.78
N VAL A 465 2.69 -9.60 -8.80
CA VAL A 465 2.34 -10.70 -9.71
C VAL A 465 2.91 -12.00 -9.15
N LEU A 466 2.03 -12.90 -8.73
CA LEU A 466 2.38 -14.16 -8.07
C LEU A 466 1.87 -15.37 -8.87
N ASN A 467 2.52 -16.51 -8.65
CA ASN A 467 2.01 -17.79 -9.15
C ASN A 467 0.83 -18.23 -8.28
N LYS A 468 -0.21 -18.80 -8.90
CA LYS A 468 -1.43 -19.18 -8.16
C LYS A 468 -1.20 -20.20 -7.03
N GLU A 469 -0.20 -21.06 -7.18
CA GLU A 469 0.00 -22.24 -6.31
C GLU A 469 1.18 -22.11 -5.34
N ALA A 470 2.05 -21.10 -5.48
CA ALA A 470 3.37 -21.12 -4.83
C ALA A 470 3.59 -20.08 -3.72
N ASP A 471 2.84 -18.98 -3.74
CA ASP A 471 3.11 -17.82 -2.88
C ASP A 471 1.91 -17.56 -1.95
N ASP A 472 2.13 -17.59 -0.64
CA ASP A 472 1.14 -17.20 0.38
C ASP A 472 1.58 -15.91 1.08
N TYR A 473 0.64 -14.97 1.16
CA TYR A 473 0.77 -13.66 1.79
C TYR A 473 -0.48 -13.37 2.64
N SER A 474 -1.07 -14.39 3.26
CA SER A 474 -2.35 -14.32 3.98
C SER A 474 -2.47 -13.14 4.93
N ASP A 475 -1.38 -12.81 5.63
CA ASP A 475 -1.41 -11.90 6.78
C ASP A 475 -1.45 -10.43 6.37
N VAL A 476 -0.98 -10.12 5.17
CA VAL A 476 -0.90 -8.75 4.61
C VAL A 476 -1.77 -8.56 3.37
N LYS A 477 -2.46 -9.61 2.92
CA LYS A 477 -3.28 -9.61 1.70
C LYS A 477 -4.58 -8.83 1.91
N LEU A 478 -4.77 -7.81 1.07
CA LEU A 478 -6.04 -7.08 0.96
C LEU A 478 -7.02 -7.82 0.06
N TYR A 479 -6.58 -8.17 -1.15
CA TYR A 479 -7.39 -8.90 -2.12
C TYR A 479 -6.52 -9.51 -3.22
N GLU A 480 -7.09 -10.44 -3.97
CA GLU A 480 -6.47 -11.00 -5.18
C GLU A 480 -7.41 -10.89 -6.39
N ARG A 481 -6.80 -10.82 -7.58
CA ARG A 481 -7.50 -10.83 -8.87
C ARG A 481 -6.70 -11.61 -9.92
N ALA A 482 -7.37 -12.03 -10.98
CA ALA A 482 -6.70 -12.75 -12.07
C ALA A 482 -5.75 -11.81 -12.83
N TYR A 483 -4.56 -12.29 -13.15
CA TYR A 483 -3.67 -11.61 -14.09
C TYR A 483 -4.11 -11.95 -15.51
N LEU A 484 -4.61 -10.97 -16.27
CA LEU A 484 -5.17 -11.24 -17.59
C LEU A 484 -4.16 -11.78 -18.60
N PRO A 485 -2.90 -11.28 -18.65
CA PRO A 485 -1.92 -11.77 -19.61
C PRO A 485 -1.53 -13.24 -19.40
N ASP A 486 -1.57 -13.75 -18.16
CA ASP A 486 -1.22 -15.12 -17.84
C ASP A 486 -2.21 -15.74 -16.83
N PRO A 487 -3.06 -16.70 -17.25
CA PRO A 487 -4.07 -17.31 -16.38
C PRO A 487 -3.48 -18.16 -15.25
N LYS A 488 -2.18 -18.48 -15.27
CA LYS A 488 -1.48 -19.18 -14.18
C LYS A 488 -1.02 -18.23 -13.07
N LYS A 489 -1.04 -16.93 -13.34
CA LYS A 489 -0.67 -15.89 -12.40
C LYS A 489 -1.90 -15.19 -11.83
N LYS A 490 -1.67 -14.51 -10.71
CA LYS A 490 -2.64 -13.63 -10.06
C LYS A 490 -1.94 -12.34 -9.64
N ILE A 491 -2.71 -11.27 -9.56
CA ILE A 491 -2.29 -10.06 -8.88
C ILE A 491 -2.79 -10.16 -7.45
N VAL A 492 -1.91 -9.95 -6.49
CA VAL A 492 -2.25 -9.89 -5.06
C VAL A 492 -1.90 -8.50 -4.55
N ALA A 493 -2.92 -7.81 -4.05
CA ALA A 493 -2.77 -6.51 -3.41
C ALA A 493 -2.42 -6.73 -1.94
N LEU A 494 -1.30 -6.15 -1.51
CA LEU A 494 -0.76 -6.25 -0.16
C LEU A 494 -0.77 -4.89 0.52
N LYS A 495 -0.94 -4.90 1.83
CA LYS A 495 -0.80 -3.76 2.74
C LYS A 495 0.56 -3.86 3.43
N VAL A 496 1.45 -2.92 3.17
CA VAL A 496 2.88 -3.03 3.53
C VAL A 496 3.33 -1.77 4.25
N GLN A 497 4.07 -1.92 5.35
CA GLN A 497 4.70 -0.77 6.03
C GLN A 497 5.79 -0.19 5.13
N VAL A 498 5.87 1.14 5.02
CA VAL A 498 6.82 1.83 4.13
C VAL A 498 8.27 1.42 4.42
N GLY A 499 8.62 1.28 5.71
CA GLY A 499 9.95 0.82 6.12
C GLY A 499 10.30 -0.61 5.70
N GLU A 500 9.31 -1.42 5.32
CA GLU A 500 9.45 -2.81 4.88
C GLU A 500 9.32 -2.96 3.36
N LEU A 501 9.26 -1.86 2.60
CA LEU A 501 9.10 -1.91 1.14
C LEU A 501 10.29 -2.54 0.41
N GLY A 502 11.49 -2.47 1.00
CA GLY A 502 12.73 -2.84 0.33
C GLY A 502 12.73 -4.24 -0.30
N PRO A 503 12.42 -5.31 0.47
CA PRO A 503 12.31 -6.66 -0.07
C PRO A 503 11.32 -6.80 -1.24
N TYR A 504 10.21 -6.06 -1.22
CA TYR A 504 9.20 -6.10 -2.28
C TYR A 504 9.70 -5.44 -3.56
N LEU A 505 10.33 -4.26 -3.45
CA LEU A 505 10.95 -3.53 -4.56
C LEU A 505 12.06 -4.37 -5.25
N GLN A 506 12.81 -5.14 -4.46
CA GLN A 506 13.91 -5.97 -4.97
C GLN A 506 13.47 -7.36 -5.49
N SER A 507 12.22 -7.77 -5.24
CA SER A 507 11.76 -9.13 -5.54
C SER A 507 11.65 -9.45 -7.04
N GLY A 508 11.59 -8.43 -7.91
CA GLY A 508 11.23 -8.58 -9.32
C GLY A 508 9.79 -9.09 -9.57
N LYS A 509 9.00 -9.26 -8.50
CA LYS A 509 7.58 -9.65 -8.53
C LYS A 509 6.65 -8.45 -8.33
N LEU A 510 7.18 -7.29 -7.96
CA LEU A 510 6.42 -6.06 -7.84
C LEU A 510 5.77 -5.75 -9.20
N HIS A 511 4.45 -5.72 -9.21
CA HIS A 511 3.67 -5.31 -10.37
C HIS A 511 3.48 -3.81 -10.38
N ARG A 512 3.21 -3.25 -9.19
CA ARG A 512 2.90 -1.85 -9.01
C ARG A 512 3.01 -1.44 -7.55
N LEU A 513 3.52 -0.23 -7.33
CA LEU A 513 3.30 0.53 -6.12
C LEU A 513 2.15 1.50 -6.36
N TYR A 514 1.09 1.43 -5.56
CA TYR A 514 0.02 2.43 -5.66
C TYR A 514 0.60 3.77 -5.25
N ASP A 515 0.36 4.79 -6.07
CA ASP A 515 0.73 6.13 -5.67
C ASP A 515 -0.16 6.58 -4.51
N PHE A 516 0.35 7.54 -3.73
CA PHE A 516 -0.34 8.29 -2.69
C PHE A 516 -0.35 9.76 -3.15
#